data_AF-M8CB41-F1
#
_entry.id   AF-M8CB41-F1
#
_cell.length_a   1.000
_cell.length_b   1.000
_cell.length_c   1.000
_cell.angle_alpha   90.00
_cell.angle_beta   90.00
_cell.angle_gamma   90.00
#
_symmetry.space_group_name_H-M   'P 1'
#
loop_
_entity.id
_entity.type
_entity.pdbx_description
1 polymer ?
#
loop_
_entity_poly.entity_id
_entity_poly.type
_entity_poly.pdbx_seq_one_letter_code
_entity_poly.pdbx_strand_id
1 'polypeptide(L)' 'MLLLLSSEKMGSHGCEKQLSREWMGTYCVIAGSCNRPCRAEGFDSGRCHNLLTCMCYRNCTNLSA' A
#
# COMPACT_ATOMS: atom_id res chain seq x y z
N MET A 1 -24.17 8.94 -0.77
CA MET A 1 -22.79 9.48 -0.85
C MET A 1 -22.12 8.80 -2.03
N LEU A 2 -21.75 9.57 -3.06
CA LEU A 2 -21.10 9.08 -4.27
C LEU A 2 -19.60 8.91 -3.97
N LEU A 3 -19.15 7.68 -3.76
CA LEU A 3 -17.73 7.35 -3.62
C LEU A 3 -17.09 7.44 -5.01
N LEU A 4 -16.34 8.52 -5.23
CA LEU A 4 -15.47 8.72 -6.38
C LEU A 4 -14.37 7.65 -6.38
N LEU A 5 -14.63 6.49 -7.01
CA LEU A 5 -13.58 5.55 -7.34
C LEU A 5 -12.71 6.19 -8.43
N SER A 6 -11.60 6.83 -8.03
CA SER A 6 -10.53 7.19 -8.95
C SER A 6 -9.98 5.90 -9.56
N SER A 7 -10.36 5.65 -10.82
CA SER A 7 -9.85 4.57 -11.66
C SER A 7 -8.40 4.88 -12.03
N GLU A 8 -7.49 4.64 -11.11
CA GLU A 8 -6.06 4.67 -11.37
C GLU A 8 -5.67 3.32 -11.99
N LYS A 9 -5.62 3.28 -13.32
CA LYS A 9 -4.90 2.33 -14.18
C LYS A 9 -4.44 1.06 -13.43
N MET A 10 -5.28 0.03 -13.51
CA MET A 10 -5.14 -1.30 -12.91
C MET A 10 -3.90 -2.06 -13.44
N GLY A 11 -2.71 -1.53 -13.20
CA GLY A 11 -1.47 -2.24 -13.42
C GLY A 11 -1.17 -3.03 -12.16
N SER A 12 -1.57 -4.31 -12.09
CA SER A 12 -1.07 -5.37 -11.18
C SER A 12 -0.78 -5.04 -9.69
N HIS A 13 -1.20 -3.89 -9.18
CA HIS A 13 -0.76 -3.32 -7.90
C HIS A 13 -1.96 -3.13 -6.98
N GLY A 14 -2.66 -4.23 -6.66
CA GLY A 14 -3.84 -4.18 -5.80
C GLY A 14 -4.99 -3.32 -6.34
N CYS A 15 -6.09 -3.23 -5.60
CA CYS A 15 -7.20 -2.29 -5.91
C CYS A 15 -7.18 -1.08 -5.00
N GLU A 16 -6.51 -1.18 -3.86
CA GLU A 16 -6.36 -0.08 -2.93
C GLU A 16 -4.88 0.09 -2.63
N LYS A 17 -4.41 1.34 -2.67
CA LYS A 17 -3.07 1.71 -2.26
C LYS A 17 -3.13 2.95 -1.38
N GLN A 18 -2.27 3.03 -0.38
CA GLN A 18 -2.18 4.17 0.53
C GLN A 18 -0.74 4.38 0.97
N LEU A 19 -0.34 5.61 1.29
CA LEU A 19 0.92 5.84 2.00
C LEU A 19 0.81 5.28 3.42
N SER A 20 1.84 4.57 3.87
CA SER A 20 1.91 4.07 5.24
C SER A 20 1.91 5.25 6.22
N ARG A 21 1.00 5.19 7.20
CA ARG A 21 0.90 6.14 8.32
C ARG A 21 1.91 5.81 9.42
N GLU A 22 2.31 4.54 9.51
CA GLU A 22 3.30 4.07 10.48
C GLU A 22 4.75 4.17 9.98
N TRP A 23 4.97 4.40 8.68
CA TRP A 23 6.31 4.57 8.15
C TRP A 23 6.90 5.93 8.54
N MET A 24 7.64 5.97 9.64
CA MET A 24 8.26 7.17 10.22
C MET A 24 9.51 7.64 9.45
N GLY A 25 9.47 7.70 8.12
CA GLY A 25 10.51 8.33 7.29
C GLY A 25 11.88 7.65 7.35
N THR A 26 11.97 6.38 7.75
CA THR A 26 13.18 5.57 7.57
C THR A 26 13.45 5.33 6.09
N TYR A 27 14.70 5.04 5.73
CA TYR A 27 15.06 4.69 4.35
C TYR A 27 14.28 3.47 3.85
N CYS A 28 13.38 3.72 2.90
CA CYS A 28 12.69 2.71 2.13
C CYS A 28 13.51 2.43 0.87
N VAL A 29 14.57 1.65 1.01
CA VAL A 29 15.45 1.24 -0.10
C VAL A 29 15.46 -0.28 -0.31
N ILE A 30 15.18 -1.03 0.75
CA ILE A 30 15.10 -2.49 0.71
C ILE A 30 13.68 -2.89 0.31
N ALA A 31 13.55 -3.64 -0.78
CA ALA A 31 12.27 -4.17 -1.21
C ALA A 31 11.62 -4.99 -0.08
N GLY A 32 10.37 -4.66 0.25
CA GLY A 32 9.60 -5.35 1.29
C GLY A 32 9.96 -4.99 2.73
N SER A 33 10.90 -4.08 3.00
CA SER A 33 11.19 -3.60 4.36
C SER A 33 9.96 -2.98 5.03
N CYS A 34 9.12 -2.32 4.22
CA CYS A 34 7.91 -1.67 4.69
C CYS A 34 6.65 -2.56 4.61
N ASN A 35 6.79 -3.86 4.33
CA ASN A 35 5.68 -4.80 4.41
C ASN A 35 5.11 -4.91 5.82
N ARG A 36 5.98 -4.93 6.84
CA ARG A 36 5.57 -5.09 8.25
C ARG A 36 4.62 -3.98 8.71
N PRO A 37 4.95 -2.68 8.56
CA PRO A 37 4.02 -1.61 8.92
C PRO A 37 2.74 -1.65 8.08
N CYS A 38 2.84 -1.86 6.76
CA CYS A 38 1.64 -1.97 5.93
C CYS A 38 0.69 -3.11 6.37
N ARG A 39 1.22 -4.24 6.84
CA ARG A 39 0.41 -5.33 7.40
C ARG A 39 -0.21 -4.97 8.74
N ALA A 40 0.48 -4.20 9.59
CA ALA A 40 -0.10 -3.67 10.83
C ALA A 40 -1.25 -2.69 10.53
N GLU A 41 -1.17 -1.97 9.41
CA GLU A 41 -2.23 -1.08 8.91
C GLU A 41 -3.36 -1.82 8.15
N GLY A 42 -3.28 -3.14 8.03
CA GLY A 42 -4.31 -3.97 7.37
C GLY A 42 -4.20 -4.09 5.85
N PHE A 43 -3.04 -3.77 5.27
CA PHE A 43 -2.72 -4.01 3.87
C PHE A 43 -1.95 -5.33 3.68
N ASP A 44 -1.97 -5.89 2.47
CA ASP A 44 -1.30 -7.18 2.18
C ASP A 44 0.22 -7.02 2.04
N SER A 45 0.65 -5.90 1.46
CA SER A 45 2.06 -5.65 1.12
C SER A 45 2.40 -4.15 1.13
N GLY A 46 3.69 -3.86 1.20
CA GLY A 46 4.27 -2.52 1.14
C GLY A 46 5.45 -2.47 0.18
N ARG A 47 5.53 -1.41 -0.62
CA ARG A 47 6.64 -1.15 -1.53
C ARG A 47 7.17 0.25 -1.34
N CYS A 48 8.49 0.38 -1.42
CA CYS A 48 9.15 1.67 -1.44
C CYS A 48 8.81 2.40 -2.73
N HIS A 49 8.17 3.55 -2.60
CA HIS A 49 7.83 4.42 -3.72
C HIS A 49 8.96 5.40 -4.00
N ASN A 50 9.54 5.97 -2.94
CA ASN A 50 10.78 6.77 -2.96
C ASN A 50 11.67 6.37 -1.77
N LEU A 51 12.83 7.01 -1.63
CA LEU A 51 13.80 6.75 -0.55
C LEU A 51 13.21 6.78 0.86
N LEU A 52 12.11 7.50 1.09
CA LEU A 52 11.54 7.70 2.43
C LEU A 52 10.05 7.34 2.50
N THR A 53 9.44 6.94 1.40
CA THR A 53 8.00 6.69 1.34
C THR A 53 7.70 5.22 1.10
N CYS A 54 6.91 4.65 2.00
CA CYS A 54 6.29 3.35 1.79
C CYS A 54 4.86 3.53 1.28
N MET A 55 4.54 2.84 0.19
CA MET A 55 3.20 2.68 -0.33
C MET A 55 2.69 1.27 0.00
N CYS A 56 1.58 1.19 0.71
CA CYS A 56 0.88 -0.03 1.04
C CYS A 56 -0.11 -0.39 -0.07
N TYR A 57 -0.29 -1.68 -0.31
CA TYR A 57 -1.18 -2.23 -1.34
C TYR A 57 -2.05 -3.33 -0.76
N ARG A 58 -3.35 -3.29 -1.09
CA ARG A 58 -4.32 -4.33 -0.74
C ARG A 58 -4.75 -5.09 -1.98
N ASN A 59 -4.71 -6.41 -1.89
CA ASN A 59 -5.18 -7.31 -2.94
C ASN A 59 -6.70 -7.40 -2.93
N CYS A 60 -7.27 -7.46 -4.13
CA CYS A 60 -8.73 -7.47 -4.31
C CYS A 60 -9.38 -8.81 -4.01
N THR A 61 -8.57 -9.84 -3.80
CA THR A 61 -9.04 -11.17 -3.43
C THR A 61 -9.55 -11.24 -1.99
N ASN A 62 -9.34 -10.20 -1.17
CA ASN A 62 -9.86 -10.11 0.20
C ASN A 62 -11.21 -9.35 0.32
N LEU A 63 -11.81 -8.90 -0.80
CA LEU A 63 -13.11 -8.22 -0.82
C LEU A 63 -14.31 -9.17 -0.91
N SER A 64 -14.08 -10.48 -0.74
CA SER A 64 -15.11 -11.51 -0.78
C SER A 64 -15.02 -12.41 0.46
N ALA A 65 -15.63 -11.95 1.56
CA ALA A 65 -16.06 -12.79 2.68
C ALA A 65 -17.35 -12.21 3.26
#